data_AF-A0A3P2ADX6-F1
#
_entry.id   AF-A0A3P2ADX6-F1
#
_cell.length_a   1.000
_cell.length_b   1.000
_cell.length_c   1.000
_cell.angle_alpha   90.00
_cell.angle_beta   90.00
_cell.angle_gamma   90.00
#
_symmetry.space_group_name_H-M   'P 1'
#
loop_
_entity.id
_entity.type
_entity.pdbx_description
1 polymer ?
#
loop_
_entity_poly.entity_id
_entity_poly.type
_entity_poly.pdbx_seq_one_letter_code
_entity_poly.pdbx_strand_id
1 'polypeptide(L)'
;MIIKVGNFAYFGFKHRFNLSRDSRLYKLIDEEGARDYGSYLFILEQLNSQESGRLFIGQLKLIRQKGFPQAYLEKIVRNYGLFVIEDDMFSSAIDYLG
;
A
#
# COMPACT_ATOMS: atom_id res chain seq x y z
N MET A 1 -17.04 37.91 -2.96
CA MET A 1 -17.74 37.07 -1.96
C MET A 1 -16.77 36.00 -1.50
N ILE A 2 -16.22 36.15 -0.30
CA ILE A 2 -15.30 35.18 0.29
C ILE A 2 -16.15 34.09 0.93
N ILE A 3 -16.20 32.91 0.31
CA ILE A 3 -16.81 31.75 0.94
C ILE A 3 -15.77 31.21 1.93
N LYS A 4 -15.93 31.54 3.21
CA LYS A 4 -15.30 30.76 4.28
C LYS A 4 -15.99 29.40 4.29
N VAL A 5 -15.42 28.46 3.56
CA VAL A 5 -15.78 27.06 3.65
C VAL A 5 -15.32 26.63 5.05
N GLY A 6 -16.30 26.40 5.93
CA GLY A 6 -16.10 26.02 7.32
C GLY A 6 -15.18 24.80 7.45
N ASN A 7 -14.74 24.56 8.67
CA ASN A 7 -13.89 23.43 9.03
C ASN A 7 -14.68 22.11 8.80
N PHE A 8 -14.77 21.66 7.55
CA PHE A 8 -15.31 20.35 7.22
C PHE A 8 -14.29 19.35 7.74
N ALA A 9 -14.57 18.79 8.91
CA ALA A 9 -13.97 17.53 9.30
C ALA A 9 -14.28 16.52 8.18
N TYR A 10 -13.29 16.30 7.31
CA TYR A 10 -13.36 15.30 6.26
C TYR A 10 -13.48 13.94 6.94
N PHE A 11 -14.71 13.45 7.09
CA PHE A 11 -14.98 12.04 7.40
C PHE A 11 -14.91 11.22 6.10
N GLY A 12 -13.82 11.36 5.34
CA GLY A 12 -13.46 10.38 4.34
C GLY A 12 -13.04 9.08 5.02
N PHE A 13 -13.13 7.94 4.33
CA PHE A 13 -12.43 6.72 4.74
C PHE A 13 -11.03 7.11 5.24
N LYS A 14 -10.68 6.80 6.49
CA LYS A 14 -9.35 7.10 7.06
C LYS A 14 -8.30 6.17 6.43
N HIS A 15 -8.06 6.30 5.13
CA HIS A 15 -6.76 5.98 4.61
C HIS A 15 -5.81 7.03 5.18
N ARG A 16 -4.97 6.65 6.16
CA ARG A 16 -3.84 7.50 6.57
C ARG A 16 -2.93 7.82 5.39
N PHE A 17 -3.03 7.04 4.32
CA PHE A 17 -2.17 7.06 3.15
C PHE A 17 -2.75 7.94 2.05
N ASN A 18 -2.13 9.08 1.77
CA ASN A 18 -2.43 9.85 0.56
C ASN A 18 -1.68 9.24 -0.63
N LEU A 19 -2.31 8.28 -1.29
CA LEU A 19 -1.73 7.53 -2.41
C LEU A 19 -2.04 8.14 -3.79
N SER A 20 -2.74 9.30 -3.81
CA SER A 20 -3.51 9.77 -4.98
C SER A 20 -2.70 10.30 -6.17
N ARG A 21 -1.37 10.15 -6.19
CA ARG A 21 -0.53 10.74 -7.26
C ARG A 21 0.66 9.89 -7.72
N ASP A 22 0.77 8.62 -7.32
CA ASP A 22 1.87 7.77 -7.76
C ASP A 22 1.55 7.01 -9.05
N SER A 23 2.30 7.27 -10.14
CA SER A 23 2.10 6.61 -11.44
C SER A 23 2.28 5.09 -11.38
N ARG A 24 3.10 4.58 -10.45
CA ARG A 24 3.30 3.14 -10.26
C ARG A 24 2.05 2.45 -9.75
N LEU A 25 1.26 3.16 -8.93
CA LEU A 25 0.00 2.67 -8.41
C LEU A 25 -1.07 2.61 -9.50
N TYR A 26 -1.11 3.60 -10.38
CA TYR A 26 -1.98 3.56 -11.56
C TYR A 26 -1.61 2.41 -12.50
N LYS A 27 -0.31 2.16 -12.71
CA LYS A 27 0.16 1.01 -13.48
C LYS A 27 -0.33 -0.32 -12.89
N LEU A 28 -0.26 -0.49 -11.57
CA LEU A 28 -0.80 -1.67 -10.88
C LEU A 28 -2.29 -1.85 -11.15
N ILE A 29 -3.07 -0.77 -11.03
CA ILE A 29 -4.52 -0.81 -11.24
C ILE A 29 -4.86 -1.13 -12.70
N ASP A 30 -4.10 -0.59 -13.66
CA ASP A 30 -4.33 -0.79 -15.09
C ASP A 30 -4.01 -2.23 -15.52
N GLU A 31 -2.88 -2.79 -15.05
CA GLU A 31 -2.44 -4.13 -15.43
C GLU A 31 -3.18 -5.25 -14.68
N GLU A 32 -3.57 -5.03 -13.42
CA GLU A 32 -4.04 -6.10 -12.52
C GLU A 32 -5.43 -5.85 -11.92
N GLY A 33 -5.96 -4.63 -12.08
CA GLY A 33 -7.27 -4.25 -11.60
C GLY A 33 -7.36 -4.02 -10.10
N ALA A 34 -8.61 -3.83 -9.64
CA ALA A 34 -8.91 -3.45 -8.26
C ALA A 34 -8.51 -4.48 -7.20
N ARG A 35 -8.36 -5.76 -7.58
CA ARG A 35 -7.94 -6.82 -6.63
C ARG A 35 -6.52 -6.57 -6.14
N ASP A 36 -5.60 -6.26 -7.04
CA ASP A 36 -4.19 -6.10 -6.68
C ASP A 36 -3.96 -4.72 -6.05
N TYR A 37 -4.80 -3.73 -6.33
CA TYR A 37 -4.89 -2.51 -5.51
C TYR A 37 -5.25 -2.82 -4.06
N GLY A 38 -6.27 -3.65 -3.80
CA GLY A 38 -6.61 -4.10 -2.45
C GLY A 38 -5.46 -4.87 -1.77
N SER A 39 -4.74 -5.68 -2.54
CA SER A 39 -3.55 -6.40 -2.06
C SER A 39 -2.39 -5.48 -1.71
N TYR A 40 -2.18 -4.42 -2.48
CA TYR A 40 -1.22 -3.38 -2.17
C TYR A 40 -1.57 -2.68 -0.85
N LEU A 41 -2.82 -2.25 -0.66
CA LEU A 41 -3.26 -1.62 0.59
C LEU A 41 -3.09 -2.55 1.79
N PHE A 42 -3.42 -3.84 1.62
CA PHE A 42 -3.22 -4.83 2.66
C PHE A 42 -1.73 -4.97 3.05
N ILE A 43 -0.81 -4.95 2.10
CA ILE A 43 0.64 -4.96 2.40
C ILE A 43 1.05 -3.70 3.19
N LEU A 44 0.52 -2.52 2.83
CA LEU A 44 0.78 -1.29 3.58
C LEU A 44 0.29 -1.37 5.03
N GLU A 45 -0.88 -1.99 5.26
CA GLU A 45 -1.39 -2.23 6.62
C GLU A 45 -0.45 -3.14 7.43
N GLN A 46 0.09 -4.19 6.80
CA GLN A 46 1.07 -5.07 7.46
C GLN A 46 2.37 -4.34 7.78
N LEU A 47 2.87 -3.48 6.89
CA LEU A 47 4.07 -2.67 7.14
C LEU A 47 3.81 -1.67 8.28
N ASN A 48 2.67 -1.01 8.29
CA ASN A 48 2.29 -0.04 9.31
C ASN A 48 2.05 -0.68 10.69
N SER A 49 1.78 -1.98 10.76
CA SER A 49 1.71 -2.69 12.04
C SER A 49 3.08 -3.01 12.63
N GLN A 50 4.16 -2.86 11.86
CA GLN A 50 5.54 -3.02 12.34
C GLN A 50 6.10 -1.68 12.80
N GLU A 51 6.74 -1.64 13.96
CA GLU A 51 7.42 -0.43 14.44
C GLU A 51 8.53 0.03 13.48
N SER A 52 9.17 -0.91 12.79
CA SER A 52 10.23 -0.64 11.81
C SER A 52 9.72 -0.13 10.47
N GLY A 53 8.42 -0.26 10.18
CA GLY A 53 7.86 -0.04 8.84
C GLY A 53 8.41 -0.98 7.76
N ARG A 54 9.01 -2.12 8.17
CA ARG A 54 9.67 -3.09 7.29
C ARG A 54 9.17 -4.50 7.57
N LEU A 55 9.13 -5.34 6.54
CA LEU A 55 8.78 -6.76 6.64
C LEU A 55 9.78 -7.62 5.87
N PHE A 56 9.99 -8.85 6.33
CA PHE A 56 10.70 -9.86 5.55
C PHE A 56 9.80 -10.38 4.43
N ILE A 57 10.36 -10.57 3.23
CA ILE A 57 9.64 -11.17 2.10
C ILE A 57 9.12 -12.56 2.47
N GLY A 58 9.89 -13.31 3.27
CA GLY A 58 9.47 -14.62 3.80
C GLY A 58 8.21 -14.57 4.66
N GLN A 59 7.88 -13.43 5.28
CA GLN A 59 6.65 -13.29 6.08
C GLN A 59 5.40 -13.26 5.21
N LEU A 60 5.49 -12.87 3.93
CA LEU A 60 4.34 -12.95 3.01
C LEU A 60 3.84 -14.39 2.85
N LYS A 61 4.72 -15.38 3.01
CA LYS A 61 4.39 -16.82 2.95
C LYS A 61 3.56 -17.30 4.14
N LEU A 62 3.58 -16.54 5.24
CA LEU A 62 2.83 -16.84 6.45
C LEU A 62 1.39 -16.32 6.38
N ILE A 63 1.08 -15.47 5.39
CA ILE A 63 -0.25 -14.87 5.22
C ILE A 63 -1.20 -15.91 4.61
N ARG A 64 -2.25 -16.24 5.36
CA ARG A 64 -3.31 -17.19 4.96
C ARG A 64 -4.66 -16.52 4.68
N GLN A 65 -4.69 -15.19 4.65
CA GLN A 65 -5.92 -14.41 4.51
C GLN A 65 -6.59 -14.69 3.15
N LYS A 66 -7.89 -15.01 3.17
CA LYS A 66 -8.68 -15.21 1.94
C LYS A 66 -8.64 -13.94 1.09
N GLY A 67 -8.35 -14.11 -0.20
CA GLY A 67 -8.25 -12.99 -1.15
C GLY A 67 -6.84 -12.45 -1.34
N PHE A 68 -5.85 -12.91 -0.59
CA PHE A 68 -4.44 -12.50 -0.71
C PHE A 68 -3.52 -13.69 -0.97
N PRO A 69 -3.54 -14.30 -2.17
CA PRO A 69 -2.61 -15.37 -2.50
C PRO A 69 -1.16 -14.89 -2.41
N GLN A 70 -0.28 -15.71 -1.83
CA GLN A 70 1.14 -15.36 -1.66
C GLN A 70 1.81 -14.91 -2.96
N ALA A 71 1.53 -15.60 -4.07
CA ALA A 71 2.09 -15.25 -5.38
C ALA A 71 1.72 -13.82 -5.80
N TYR A 72 0.54 -13.33 -5.43
CA TYR A 72 0.07 -11.99 -5.78
C TYR A 72 0.76 -10.95 -4.90
N LEU A 73 0.88 -11.23 -3.60
CA LEU A 73 1.62 -10.35 -2.67
C LEU A 73 3.09 -10.22 -3.09
N GLU A 74 3.76 -11.32 -3.41
CA GLU A 74 5.15 -11.30 -3.88
C GLU A 74 5.29 -10.56 -5.22
N LYS A 75 4.35 -10.78 -6.17
CA LYS A 75 4.33 -10.06 -7.45
C LYS A 75 4.24 -8.55 -7.24
N ILE A 76 3.32 -8.10 -6.37
CA ILE A 76 3.11 -6.68 -6.09
C ILE A 76 4.36 -6.06 -5.45
N VAL A 77 4.98 -6.75 -4.49
CA VAL A 77 6.21 -6.27 -3.83
C VAL A 77 7.36 -6.09 -4.83
N ARG A 78 7.48 -6.96 -5.82
CA ARG A 78 8.64 -7.01 -6.71
C ARG A 78 8.49 -6.21 -8.01
N ASN A 79 7.29 -6.16 -8.60
CA ASN A 79 7.17 -5.83 -10.02
C ASN A 79 6.71 -4.40 -10.32
N TYR A 80 6.15 -3.70 -9.32
CA TYR A 80 5.56 -2.38 -9.54
C TYR A 80 6.43 -1.24 -9.02
N GLY A 81 7.55 -1.55 -8.38
CA GLY A 81 8.42 -0.53 -7.78
C GLY A 81 7.75 0.26 -6.65
N LEU A 82 6.65 -0.24 -6.08
CA LEU A 82 5.92 0.36 -4.96
C LEU A 82 6.61 0.15 -3.61
N PHE A 83 7.65 -0.70 -3.59
CA PHE A 83 8.40 -1.07 -2.40
C PHE A 83 9.90 -0.97 -2.66
N VAL A 84 10.65 -0.58 -1.63
CA VAL A 84 12.11 -0.66 -1.58
C VAL A 84 12.45 -2.03 -1.00
N ILE A 85 13.31 -2.79 -1.68
CA ILE A 85 13.77 -4.09 -1.23
C ILE A 85 15.25 -3.97 -0.87
N GLU A 86 15.57 -4.28 0.38
CA GLU A 86 16.93 -4.33 0.93
C GLU A 86 17.14 -5.76 1.45
N ASP A 87 18.04 -6.51 0.83
CA ASP A 87 18.28 -7.93 1.10
C ASP A 87 16.98 -8.78 1.04
N ASP A 88 16.53 -9.29 2.18
CA ASP A 88 15.32 -10.09 2.34
C ASP A 88 14.16 -9.31 2.96
N MET A 89 14.34 -8.00 3.19
CA MET A 89 13.33 -7.10 3.73
C MET A 89 12.79 -6.14 2.68
N PHE A 90 11.59 -5.62 2.92
CA PHE A 90 11.01 -4.57 2.12
C PHE A 90 10.27 -3.53 2.97
N SER A 91 10.24 -2.29 2.48
CA SER A 91 9.45 -1.17 2.99
C SER A 91 8.73 -0.47 1.84
N SER A 92 7.81 0.44 2.16
CA SER A 92 7.18 1.24 1.11
C SER A 92 8.17 2.18 0.44
N ALA A 93 8.04 2.31 -0.88
CA ALA A 93 8.73 3.32 -1.68
C ALA A 93 7.92 4.61 -1.86
N ILE A 94 6.74 4.67 -1.24
CA ILE A 94 5.87 5.84 -1.20
C ILE A 94 5.78 6.27 0.26
N ASP A 95 6.09 7.55 0.50
CA ASP A 95 5.79 8.15 1.79
C ASP A 95 4.28 8.31 1.90
N TYR A 96 3.73 7.62 2.89
CA TYR A 96 2.30 7.58 3.17
C TYR A 96 1.98 8.09 4.58
N LEU A 97 2.99 8.52 5.34
CA LEU A 97 2.81 8.95 6.73
C LEU A 97 2.50 10.44 6.85
N GLY A 98 2.82 11.24 5.83
CA GLY A 98 2.50 12.67 5.77
C GLY A 98 3.44 13.53 6.60
#